data_AF-A0A2E8HAZ0-F1
#
_entry.id   AF-A0A2E8HAZ0-F1
#
_cell.length_a   1.000
_cell.length_b   1.000
_cell.length_c   1.000
_cell.angle_alpha   90.00
_cell.angle_beta   90.00
_cell.angle_gamma   90.00
#
_symmetry.space_group_name_H-M   'P 1'
#
loop_
_entity.id
_entity.type
_entity.pdbx_description
1 polymer ?
#
loop_
_entity_poly.entity_id
_entity_poly.type
_entity_poly.pdbx_seq_one_letter_code
_entity_poly.pdbx_strand_id
1 'polypeptide(L)'
;MPTKQQITDTLKERFAEVAGRGKLFGQALKVRADMAAIRRRLRTTYAELGEEVYRRLHDGGLDGDHQLLTMKERIDGLKADIRQREAELNDIVYAGVRRPGDEQSP
;
A
#
# COMPACT_ATOMS: atom_id res chain seq x y z
N MET A 1 10.39 9.81 -45.42
CA MET A 1 9.44 10.79 -44.86
C MET A 1 8.27 10.01 -44.28
N PRO A 2 8.06 10.00 -42.96
CA PRO A 2 6.88 9.36 -42.38
C PRO A 2 5.62 10.08 -42.89
N THR A 3 4.59 9.32 -43.25
CA THR A 3 3.33 9.89 -43.72
C THR A 3 2.59 10.56 -42.56
N LYS A 4 1.76 11.58 -42.84
CA LYS A 4 0.99 12.31 -41.81
C LYS A 4 0.18 11.37 -40.90
N GLN A 5 -0.27 10.23 -41.41
CA GLN A 5 -0.95 9.18 -40.65
C GLN A 5 0.00 8.50 -39.64
N GLN A 6 1.20 8.08 -40.06
CA GLN A 6 2.19 7.48 -39.14
C GLN A 6 2.59 8.42 -37.99
N ILE A 7 2.69 9.73 -38.26
CA ILE A 7 2.97 10.72 -37.21
C ILE A 7 1.78 10.83 -36.23
N THR A 8 0.55 10.78 -36.74
CA THR A 8 -0.66 10.86 -35.92
C THR A 8 -0.83 9.62 -35.04
N ASP A 9 -0.57 8.44 -35.60
CA ASP A 9 -0.72 7.17 -34.89
C ASP A 9 0.36 7.01 -33.80
N THR A 10 1.61 7.38 -34.09
CA THR A 10 2.69 7.40 -33.09
C THR A 10 2.44 8.41 -31.97
N LEU A 11 1.82 9.56 -32.27
CA LEU A 11 1.42 10.52 -31.24
C LEU A 11 0.30 9.96 -30.35
N LYS A 12 -0.73 9.34 -30.93
CA LYS A 12 -1.82 8.70 -30.15
C LYS A 12 -1.30 7.60 -29.23
N GLU A 13 -0.39 6.77 -29.73
CA GLU A 13 0.23 5.70 -28.95
C GLU A 13 1.03 6.25 -27.76
N ARG A 14 1.82 7.31 -27.97
CA ARG A 14 2.54 7.99 -26.89
C ARG A 14 1.61 8.62 -25.86
N PHE A 15 0.50 9.24 -26.29
CA PHE A 15 -0.49 9.79 -25.36
C PHE A 15 -1.17 8.69 -24.52
N ALA A 16 -1.50 7.56 -25.15
CA ALA A 16 -2.06 6.39 -24.45
C ALA A 16 -1.07 5.82 -23.42
N GLU A 17 0.22 5.72 -23.78
CA GLU A 17 1.29 5.27 -22.87
C GLU A 17 1.43 6.21 -21.66
N VAL A 18 1.45 7.53 -21.89
CA VAL A 18 1.55 8.53 -20.81
C VAL A 18 0.31 8.49 -19.90
N ALA A 19 -0.89 8.36 -20.47
CA ALA A 19 -2.13 8.21 -19.69
C ALA A 19 -2.11 6.93 -18.84
N GLY A 20 -1.63 5.81 -19.40
CA GLY A 20 -1.45 4.55 -18.68
C GLY A 20 -0.50 4.69 -17.49
N ARG A 21 0.65 5.34 -17.69
CA ARG A 21 1.61 5.63 -16.60
C ARG A 21 1.01 6.54 -15.54
N GLY A 22 0.29 7.59 -15.93
CA GLY A 22 -0.38 8.50 -14.99
C GLY A 22 -1.37 7.77 -14.08
N LYS A 23 -2.12 6.81 -14.64
CA LYS A 23 -3.04 5.96 -13.86
C LYS A 23 -2.30 5.06 -12.88
N LEU A 24 -1.19 4.44 -13.28
CA LEU A 24 -0.36 3.61 -12.40
C LEU A 24 0.24 4.42 -11.24
N PHE A 25 0.76 5.63 -11.51
CA PHE A 25 1.25 6.51 -10.45
C PHE A 25 0.14 6.93 -9.49
N GLY A 26 -1.06 7.23 -10.00
CA GLY A 26 -2.22 7.53 -9.17
C GLY A 26 -2.60 6.38 -8.24
N GLN A 27 -2.60 5.15 -8.75
CA GLN A 27 -2.86 3.94 -7.96
C GLN A 27 -1.77 3.72 -6.89
N ALA A 28 -0.49 3.81 -7.27
CA ALA A 28 0.62 3.67 -6.33
C ALA A 28 0.57 4.72 -5.21
N LEU A 29 0.21 5.97 -5.54
CA LEU A 29 0.06 7.04 -4.56
C LEU A 29 -1.08 6.77 -3.59
N LYS A 30 -2.21 6.26 -4.08
CA LYS A 30 -3.34 5.85 -3.24
C LYS A 30 -2.94 4.77 -2.26
N VAL A 31 -2.29 3.69 -2.73
CA VAL A 31 -1.83 2.60 -1.86
C VAL A 31 -0.86 3.11 -0.80
N ARG A 32 0.07 4.00 -1.17
CA ARG A 32 0.99 4.64 -0.21
C ARG A 32 0.27 5.51 0.84
N ALA A 33 -0.79 6.23 0.44
CA ALA A 33 -1.60 7.00 1.37
C ALA A 33 -2.36 6.09 2.36
N ASP A 34 -2.92 4.99 1.87
CA ASP A 34 -3.59 3.98 2.70
C ASP A 34 -2.60 3.35 3.70
N MET A 35 -1.39 2.99 3.26
CA MET A 35 -0.33 2.52 4.15
C MET A 35 0.04 3.55 5.23
N ALA A 36 0.11 4.83 4.88
CA ALA A 36 0.38 5.89 5.86
C ALA A 36 -0.75 6.01 6.88
N ALA A 37 -2.01 5.86 6.46
CA ALA A 37 -3.15 5.84 7.37
C ALA A 37 -3.10 4.62 8.32
N ILE A 38 -2.78 3.43 7.81
CA ILE A 38 -2.65 2.22 8.63
C ILE A 38 -1.50 2.37 9.63
N ARG A 39 -0.34 2.90 9.21
CA ARG A 39 0.78 3.18 10.12
C ARG A 39 0.41 4.16 11.24
N ARG A 40 -0.38 5.20 10.94
CA ARG A 40 -0.89 6.12 11.97
C ARG A 40 -1.79 5.39 12.97
N ARG A 41 -2.72 4.54 12.50
CA ARG A 41 -3.57 3.72 13.37
C ARG A 41 -2.75 2.78 14.24
N LEU A 42 -1.75 2.12 13.67
CA LEU A 42 -0.84 1.23 14.40
C LEU A 42 -0.12 1.96 15.53
N ARG A 43 0.41 3.16 15.25
CA ARG A 43 1.05 4.00 16.28
C ARG A 43 0.08 4.35 17.41
N THR A 44 -1.16 4.73 17.08
CA THR A 44 -2.19 5.02 18.10
C THR A 44 -2.52 3.78 18.91
N THR A 45 -2.72 2.62 18.29
CA THR A 45 -3.02 1.36 19.02
C THR A 45 -1.86 0.92 19.92
N TYR A 46 -0.60 1.16 19.54
CA TYR A 46 0.53 0.94 20.44
C TYR A 46 0.56 1.90 21.62
N ALA A 47 0.17 3.17 21.43
CA ALA A 47 0.04 4.12 22.53
C ALA A 47 -1.08 3.69 23.50
N GLU A 48 -2.25 3.30 22.97
CA GLU A 48 -3.37 2.76 23.76
C GLU A 48 -2.95 1.52 24.57
N LEU A 49 -2.18 0.61 23.95
CA LEU A 49 -1.63 -0.58 24.63
C LEU A 49 -0.70 -0.20 25.78
N GLY A 50 0.20 0.77 25.56
CA GLY A 50 1.10 1.25 26.59
C GLY A 50 0.35 1.83 27.78
N GLU A 51 -0.62 2.71 27.52
CA GLU A 51 -1.48 3.32 28.56
C GLU A 51 -2.24 2.26 29.35
N GLU A 52 -2.79 1.25 28.67
CA GLU A 52 -3.53 0.16 29.31
C GLU A 52 -2.63 -0.70 30.20
N VAL A 53 -1.42 -1.03 29.74
CA VAL A 53 -0.42 -1.76 30.54
C VAL A 53 0.00 -0.95 31.76
N TYR A 54 0.24 0.36 31.61
CA TYR A 54 0.59 1.24 32.73
C TYR A 54 -0.53 1.34 33.75
N ARG A 55 -1.79 1.50 33.31
CA ARG A 55 -2.95 1.55 34.19
C ARG A 55 -3.08 0.27 35.02
N ARG A 56 -2.94 -0.89 34.39
CA ARG A 56 -2.99 -2.21 35.06
C ARG A 56 -1.88 -2.42 36.07
N LEU A 57 -0.66 -1.99 35.73
CA LEU A 57 0.48 -2.04 36.64
C LEU A 57 0.23 -1.15 37.88
N HIS A 58 -0.39 0.02 37.68
CA HIS A 58 -0.76 0.91 38.77
C HIS A 58 -1.86 0.32 39.67
N ASP A 59 -2.89 -0.27 39.07
CA ASP A 59 -4.06 -0.81 39.77
C ASP A 59 -3.81 -2.20 40.40
N GLY A 60 -2.60 -2.75 40.25
CA GLY A 60 -2.17 -4.01 40.87
C GLY A 60 -2.80 -5.27 40.27
N GLY A 61 -3.49 -5.15 39.14
CA GLY A 61 -4.23 -6.23 38.50
C GLY A 61 -3.74 -6.52 37.08
N LEU A 62 -3.05 -7.65 36.90
CA LEU A 62 -2.87 -8.26 35.58
C LEU A 62 -4.00 -9.25 35.24
N ASP A 63 -5.06 -9.31 36.05
CA ASP A 63 -6.21 -10.16 35.80
C ASP A 63 -7.15 -9.52 34.78
N GLY A 64 -7.03 -9.96 33.54
CA GLY A 64 -7.89 -9.52 32.44
C GLY A 64 -7.21 -9.59 31.09
N ASP A 65 -6.73 -10.78 30.71
CA ASP A 65 -5.95 -11.03 29.49
C ASP A 65 -6.70 -10.63 28.20
N HIS A 66 -8.04 -10.62 28.24
CA HIS A 66 -8.88 -10.44 27.06
C HIS A 66 -8.69 -9.09 26.34
N GLN A 67 -8.52 -7.97 27.06
CA GLN A 67 -8.35 -6.67 26.42
C GLN A 67 -6.97 -6.51 25.78
N LEU A 68 -5.92 -7.05 26.41
CA LEU A 68 -4.57 -7.10 25.83
C LEU A 68 -4.54 -8.04 24.61
N LEU A 69 -5.28 -9.15 24.67
CA LEU A 69 -5.48 -10.06 23.54
C LEU A 69 -6.16 -9.34 22.37
N THR A 70 -7.26 -8.62 22.62
CA THR A 70 -7.96 -7.84 21.59
C THR A 70 -7.06 -6.76 20.98
N MET A 71 -6.25 -6.08 21.81
CA MET A 71 -5.28 -5.10 21.30
C MET A 71 -4.19 -5.76 20.46
N LYS A 72 -3.70 -6.94 20.85
CA LYS A 72 -2.75 -7.73 20.07
C LYS A 72 -3.35 -8.15 18.72
N GLU A 73 -4.57 -8.67 18.70
CA GLU A 73 -5.28 -9.05 17.47
C GLU A 73 -5.43 -7.85 16.53
N ARG A 74 -5.77 -6.67 17.06
CA ARG A 74 -5.85 -5.43 16.30
C ARG A 74 -4.50 -5.03 15.70
N ILE A 75 -3.41 -5.14 16.47
CA ILE A 75 -2.05 -4.86 16.00
C ILE A 75 -1.65 -5.84 14.88
N ASP A 76 -1.92 -7.13 15.06
CA ASP A 76 -1.58 -8.16 14.10
C ASP A 76 -2.38 -7.99 12.79
N GLY A 77 -3.66 -7.62 12.89
CA GLY A 77 -4.48 -7.23 11.75
C GLY A 77 -3.91 -6.03 10.99
N LEU A 78 -3.56 -4.94 11.70
CA LEU A 78 -2.96 -3.76 11.07
C LEU A 78 -1.61 -4.08 10.40
N LYS A 79 -0.81 -4.99 10.97
CA LYS A 79 0.44 -5.47 10.34
C LYS A 79 0.18 -6.32 9.10
N ALA A 80 -0.85 -7.15 9.11
CA ALA A 80 -1.27 -7.92 7.94
C ALA A 80 -1.72 -6.97 6.81
N ASP A 81 -2.52 -5.96 7.14
CA ASP A 81 -2.97 -4.95 6.18
C ASP A 81 -1.79 -4.20 5.54
N ILE A 82 -0.77 -3.80 6.33
CA ILE A 82 0.45 -3.18 5.77
C ILE A 82 1.13 -4.12 4.77
N ARG A 83 1.32 -5.39 5.12
CA ARG A 83 1.97 -6.37 4.23
C ARG A 83 1.17 -6.56 2.94
N GLN A 84 -0.16 -6.59 3.03
CA GLN A 84 -1.03 -6.68 1.85
C GLN A 84 -0.88 -5.45 0.96
N ARG A 85 -0.86 -4.24 1.52
CA ARG A 85 -0.65 -3.00 0.75
C ARG A 85 0.76 -2.89 0.16
N GLU A 86 1.77 -3.45 0.83
CA GLU A 86 3.12 -3.55 0.29
C GLU A 86 3.17 -4.49 -0.92
N ALA A 87 2.50 -5.64 -0.86
CA ALA A 87 2.36 -6.53 -2.00
C ALA A 87 1.63 -5.84 -3.16
N GLU A 88 0.51 -5.18 -2.90
CA GLU A 88 -0.25 -4.42 -3.90
C GLU A 88 0.60 -3.31 -4.54
N LEU A 89 1.38 -2.57 -3.75
CA LEU A 89 2.29 -1.55 -4.27
C LEU A 89 3.38 -2.15 -5.15
N ASN A 90 3.97 -3.28 -4.74
CA ASN A 90 4.96 -3.98 -5.53
C ASN A 90 4.36 -4.44 -6.86
N ASP A 91 3.15 -5.01 -6.86
CA ASP A 91 2.47 -5.43 -8.09
C ASP A 91 2.23 -4.25 -9.04
N ILE A 92 1.80 -3.09 -8.52
CA ILE A 92 1.63 -1.87 -9.34
C ILE A 92 2.97 -1.41 -9.94
N VAL A 93 4.05 -1.46 -9.15
CA VAL A 93 5.40 -1.07 -9.62
C VAL A 93 5.90 -2.06 -10.67
N TYR A 94 5.80 -3.37 -10.42
CA TYR A 94 6.21 -4.41 -11.39
C TYR A 94 5.37 -4.37 -12.67
N ALA A 95 4.06 -4.15 -12.57
CA ALA A 95 3.19 -3.96 -13.72
C ALA A 95 3.54 -2.70 -14.52
N GLY A 96 4.01 -1.63 -13.86
CA GLY A 96 4.50 -0.43 -14.53
C GLY A 96 5.90 -0.55 -15.14
N VAL A 97 6.69 -1.52 -14.68
CA VAL A 97 8.04 -1.82 -15.21
C VAL A 97 7.98 -2.75 -16.43
N ARG A 98 7.00 -3.67 -16.52
CA ARG A 98 6.79 -4.48 -17.74
C ARG A 98 6.39 -3.57 -18.89
N ARG A 99 7.29 -3.43 -19.86
CA ARG A 99 7.03 -2.72 -21.11
C ARG A 99 6.12 -3.58 -21.99
N PRO A 100 5.17 -3.02 -22.75
CA PRO A 100 4.44 -3.75 -23.80
C PRO A 100 5.39 -4.05 -24.98
N GLY A 101 6.38 -4.89 -24.73
CA GLY A 101 7.49 -5.21 -25.63
C GLY A 101 8.44 -6.29 -25.10
N ASP A 102 8.29 -6.71 -23.83
CA ASP A 102 9.08 -7.81 -23.26
C ASP A 102 8.43 -9.20 -23.50
N GLU A 103 7.40 -9.27 -24.35
CA GLU A 103 6.94 -10.51 -24.99
C GLU A 103 7.62 -10.65 -26.37
N GLN A 104 8.92 -10.94 -26.36
CA GLN A 104 9.62 -11.55 -27.50
C GLN A 104 10.91 -12.23 -27.02
N SER A 105 10.74 -13.49 -26.58
CA SER A 105 11.56 -14.71 -26.77
C SER A 105 13.09 -14.70 -26.55
N PRO A 106 13.73 -15.86 -26.28
CA PRO A 106 13.30 -17.24 -26.56
C PRO A 106 12.67 -17.99 -25.40
#